data_AF-A0AAV2PIY6-F1
#
_entry.id   AF-A0AAV2PIY6-F1
#
_cell.length_a   1.000
_cell.length_b   1.000
_cell.length_c   1.000
_cell.angle_alpha   90.00
_cell.angle_beta   90.00
_cell.angle_gamma   90.00
#
_symmetry.space_group_name_H-M   'P 1'
#
loop_
_entity.id
_entity.type
_entity.pdbx_description
1 polymer ?
#
loop_
_entity_poly.entity_id
_entity_poly.type
_entity_poly.pdbx_seq_one_letter_code
_entity_poly.pdbx_strand_id
1 'polypeptide(L)'
;LEENMVLTVEPGCYFIDPILDNAFANSDQAKFLVRNEIDRFRGFGGVRIEDVVLVTANGMENLSQDLPRTVEDIEAHMAAGIEQEDVCIPQQHVQPNRQKLVEITPLNADLDG
;
A
#
# COMPACT_ATOMS: atom_id res chain seq x y z
N LEU A 1 14.34 11.80 20.78
CA LEU A 1 14.98 10.65 20.11
C LEU A 1 16.47 10.75 20.37
N GLU A 2 17.15 9.63 20.55
CA GLU A 2 18.59 9.57 20.83
C GLU A 2 19.33 8.99 19.63
N GLU A 3 20.59 9.38 19.42
CA GLU A 3 21.44 8.88 18.35
C GLU A 3 21.58 7.34 18.44
N ASN A 4 21.60 6.68 17.28
CA ASN A 4 21.61 5.21 17.10
C ASN A 4 20.30 4.49 17.42
N MET A 5 19.21 5.22 17.72
CA MET A 5 17.87 4.61 17.70
C MET A 5 17.45 4.31 16.25
N VAL A 6 16.80 3.15 16.05
CA VAL A 6 16.14 2.78 14.80
C VAL A 6 14.64 2.70 15.06
N LEU A 7 13.84 3.43 14.29
CA LEU A 7 12.39 3.53 14.47
C LEU A 7 11.64 3.38 13.13
N THR A 8 10.37 3.03 13.22
CA THR A 8 9.41 3.12 12.13
C THR A 8 8.75 4.50 12.13
N VAL A 9 8.53 5.06 10.95
CA VAL A 9 7.67 6.22 10.72
C VAL A 9 6.52 5.75 9.86
N GLU A 10 5.36 5.53 10.49
CA GLU A 10 4.27 4.73 9.91
C GLU A 10 2.87 5.37 9.98
N PRO A 11 2.67 6.62 9.50
CA PRO A 11 1.35 7.23 9.49
C PRO A 11 0.34 6.38 8.70
N GLY A 12 -0.88 6.27 9.22
CA GLY A 12 -1.96 5.54 8.56
C GLY A 12 -3.32 6.21 8.73
N CYS A 13 -4.18 6.01 7.74
CA CYS A 13 -5.56 6.49 7.70
C CYS A 13 -6.48 5.32 7.32
N TYR A 14 -7.47 5.05 8.17
CA TYR A 14 -8.34 3.89 8.06
C TYR A 14 -9.80 4.26 8.31
N PHE A 15 -10.70 3.59 7.60
CA PHE A 15 -12.14 3.69 7.76
C PHE A 15 -12.65 2.42 8.46
N ILE A 16 -12.56 2.41 9.79
CA ILE A 16 -12.91 1.26 10.63
C ILE A 16 -14.33 1.42 11.17
N ASP A 17 -15.26 0.57 10.73
CA ASP A 17 -16.69 0.73 10.98
C ASP A 17 -17.04 0.91 12.47
N PRO A 18 -16.58 0.06 13.42
CA PRO A 18 -16.90 0.25 14.84
C PRO A 18 -16.41 1.59 15.41
N ILE A 19 -15.28 2.11 14.93
CA ILE A 19 -14.72 3.39 15.40
C ILE A 19 -15.53 4.56 14.83
N LEU A 20 -15.86 4.50 13.53
CA LEU A 20 -16.69 5.51 12.88
C LEU A 20 -18.08 5.58 13.51
N ASP A 21 -18.70 4.43 13.77
CA ASP A 21 -20.04 4.36 14.36
C ASP A 21 -20.06 4.98 15.76
N ASN A 22 -19.04 4.70 16.58
CA ASN A 22 -18.85 5.33 17.88
C ASN A 22 -18.63 6.84 17.76
N ALA A 23 -17.82 7.28 16.80
CA ALA A 23 -17.54 8.70 16.58
C ALA A 23 -18.78 9.48 16.10
N PHE A 24 -19.63 8.86 15.28
CA PHE A 24 -20.90 9.45 14.88
C PHE A 24 -21.95 9.48 16.00
N ALA A 25 -21.93 8.51 16.92
CA ALA A 25 -22.81 8.50 18.08
C ALA A 25 -22.40 9.55 19.14
N ASN A 26 -21.15 10.02 19.10
CA ASN A 26 -20.62 11.04 19.99
C ASN A 26 -20.81 12.45 19.39
N SER A 27 -21.68 13.27 19.97
CA SER A 27 -21.96 14.63 19.51
C SER A 27 -20.73 15.55 19.46
N ASP A 28 -19.74 15.34 20.33
CA ASP A 28 -18.53 16.15 20.33
C ASP A 28 -17.60 15.84 19.16
N GLN A 29 -17.69 14.64 18.60
CA GLN A 29 -16.90 14.21 17.45
C GLN A 29 -17.70 14.35 16.15
N ALA A 30 -18.98 13.97 16.16
CA ALA A 30 -19.86 13.95 14.99
C ALA A 30 -19.97 15.31 14.28
N LYS A 31 -19.82 16.44 15.01
CA LYS A 31 -19.83 17.80 14.44
C LYS A 31 -18.70 18.06 13.43
N PHE A 32 -17.66 17.23 13.43
CA PHE A 32 -16.54 17.31 12.49
C PHE A 32 -16.64 16.30 11.33
N LEU A 33 -17.66 15.43 11.33
CA LEU A 33 -17.77 14.30 10.40
C LEU A 33 -18.90 14.52 9.39
N VAL A 34 -18.56 14.58 8.10
CA VAL A 34 -19.55 14.63 7.02
C VAL A 34 -19.92 13.21 6.62
N ARG A 35 -21.00 12.68 7.22
CA ARG A 35 -21.41 11.28 7.07
C ARG A 35 -21.48 10.82 5.61
N ASN A 36 -22.16 11.58 4.75
CA ASN A 36 -22.34 11.20 3.34
C ASN A 36 -21.01 11.02 2.59
N GLU A 37 -19.98 11.81 2.93
CA GLU A 37 -18.67 11.65 2.31
C GLU A 37 -17.91 10.46 2.89
N ILE A 38 -17.97 10.26 4.21
CA ILE A 38 -17.28 9.16 4.90
C ILE A 38 -17.85 7.80 4.50
N ASP A 39 -19.17 7.69 4.35
CA ASP A 39 -19.83 6.43 4.01
C ASP A 39 -19.37 5.89 2.64
N ARG A 40 -18.88 6.75 1.73
CA ARG A 40 -18.26 6.34 0.45
C ARG A 40 -16.96 5.54 0.62
N PHE A 41 -16.30 5.66 1.77
CA PHE A 41 -15.04 4.98 2.08
C PHE A 41 -15.22 3.78 3.00
N ARG A 42 -16.45 3.44 3.40
CA ARG A 42 -16.68 2.19 4.14
C ARG A 42 -16.32 0.99 3.27
N GLY A 43 -15.65 0.02 3.87
CA GLY A 43 -15.11 -1.14 3.15
C GLY A 43 -13.84 -0.86 2.35
N PHE A 44 -13.36 0.39 2.25
CA PHE A 44 -12.07 0.71 1.62
C PHE A 44 -10.88 0.09 2.39
N GLY A 45 -11.02 -0.04 3.71
CA GLY A 45 -9.94 -0.43 4.60
C GLY A 45 -9.13 0.80 5.02
N GLY A 46 -7.92 0.94 4.50
CA GLY A 46 -7.06 2.07 4.79
C GLY A 46 -5.65 1.92 4.22
N VAL A 47 -4.84 2.96 4.40
CA VAL A 47 -3.47 3.02 3.91
C VAL A 47 -2.53 3.31 5.08
N ARG A 48 -1.35 2.70 5.04
CA ARG A 48 -0.21 3.01 5.90
C ARG A 48 1.03 3.10 5.03
N ILE A 49 1.81 4.16 5.22
CA ILE A 49 3.12 4.32 4.57
C ILE A 49 4.14 4.24 5.69
N GLU A 50 5.08 3.31 5.57
CA GLU A 50 6.07 3.01 6.59
C GLU A 50 7.49 3.18 6.03
N ASP A 51 8.30 3.93 6.77
CA ASP A 51 9.74 4.08 6.58
C ASP A 51 10.49 3.58 7.82
N VAL A 52 11.69 3.04 7.63
CA VAL A 52 12.63 2.76 8.72
C VAL A 52 13.67 3.86 8.76
N VAL A 53 13.85 4.51 9.91
CA VAL A 53 14.79 5.63 10.08
C VAL A 53 15.82 5.35 11.17
N LEU A 54 17.08 5.68 10.89
CA LEU A 54 18.17 5.74 11.86
C LEU A 54 18.29 7.18 12.38
N VAL A 55 18.22 7.38 13.68
CA VAL A 55 18.46 8.69 14.30
C VAL A 55 19.97 8.95 14.37
N THR A 56 20.42 10.06 13.80
CA THR A 56 21.81 10.50 13.79
C THR A 56 22.00 11.70 14.73
N ALA A 57 23.24 12.09 15.05
CA ALA A 57 23.51 13.26 15.90
C ALA A 57 22.80 14.55 15.45
N ASN A 58 22.55 14.72 14.15
CA ASN A 58 22.01 15.96 13.57
C ASN A 58 20.66 15.78 12.85
N GLY A 59 20.00 14.63 12.99
CA GLY A 59 18.74 14.35 12.30
C GLY A 59 18.45 12.87 12.17
N MET A 60 18.15 12.43 10.95
CA MET A 60 17.87 11.03 10.63
C MET A 60 18.39 10.65 9.24
N GLU A 61 18.56 9.35 9.03
CA GLU A 61 18.77 8.71 7.73
C GLU A 61 17.58 7.78 7.46
N ASN A 62 16.95 7.90 6.29
CA ASN A 62 15.85 7.03 5.89
C ASN A 62 16.40 5.79 5.15
N LEU A 63 16.28 4.64 5.80
CA LEU A 63 16.76 3.34 5.29
C LEU A 63 15.80 2.73 4.26
N SER A 64 14.65 3.35 4.02
CA SER A 64 13.61 2.94 3.05
C SER A 64 13.44 3.93 1.89
N GLN A 65 14.40 4.86 1.72
CA GLN A 65 14.30 5.97 0.75
C GLN A 65 14.19 5.54 -0.72
N ASP A 66 14.64 4.33 -1.07
CA ASP A 66 14.65 3.84 -2.46
C ASP A 66 13.30 3.24 -2.90
N LEU A 67 12.31 3.19 -2.00
CA LEU A 67 10.97 2.70 -2.34
C LEU A 67 10.14 3.80 -3.03
N PRO A 68 9.29 3.45 -4.02
CA PRO A 68 8.40 4.42 -4.65
C PRO A 68 7.38 4.95 -3.63
N ARG A 69 7.20 6.28 -3.59
CA ARG A 69 6.33 6.95 -2.59
C ARG A 69 5.25 7.83 -3.21
N THR A 70 5.54 8.51 -4.32
CA THR A 70 4.52 9.31 -5.00
C THR A 70 3.54 8.41 -5.75
N VAL A 71 2.35 8.93 -6.06
CA VAL A 71 1.36 8.17 -6.85
C VAL A 71 1.97 7.79 -8.19
N GLU A 72 2.65 8.74 -8.82
CA GLU A 72 3.30 8.58 -10.11
C GLU A 72 4.40 7.51 -10.07
N ASP A 73 5.26 7.51 -9.04
CA ASP A 73 6.32 6.50 -8.90
C ASP A 73 5.74 5.10 -8.70
N ILE A 74 4.67 4.99 -7.90
CA ILE A 74 4.01 3.71 -7.62
C ILE A 74 3.35 3.18 -8.89
N GLU A 75 2.59 4.01 -9.61
CA GLU A 75 1.95 3.63 -10.86
C GLU A 75 2.97 3.24 -11.93
N ALA A 76 4.06 4.01 -12.06
CA ALA A 76 5.15 3.69 -12.99
C ALA A 76 5.84 2.37 -12.63
N HIS A 77 6.14 2.15 -11.34
CA HIS A 77 6.76 0.92 -10.87
C HIS A 77 5.85 -0.30 -11.12
N MET A 78 4.55 -0.18 -10.85
CA MET A 78 3.58 -1.25 -11.10
C MET A 78 3.39 -1.53 -12.60
N ALA A 79 3.42 -0.50 -13.44
CA ALA A 79 3.29 -0.64 -14.90
C ALA A 79 4.53 -1.28 -15.55
N ALA A 80 5.72 -1.07 -14.97
CA ALA A 80 6.97 -1.66 -15.46
C ALA A 80 6.98 -3.19 -15.38
N GLY A 81 6.18 -3.79 -14.48
CA GLY A 81 6.15 -5.24 -14.27
C GLY A 81 7.44 -5.77 -13.62
N ILE A 82 7.53 -7.10 -13.49
CA ILE A 82 8.73 -7.77 -12.96
C ILE A 82 9.54 -8.26 -14.15
N GLU A 83 10.72 -7.68 -14.38
CA GLU A 83 11.76 -8.35 -15.17
C GLU A 83 12.19 -9.59 -14.36
N GLN A 84 11.86 -10.79 -14.85
CA GLN A 84 12.36 -12.02 -14.25
C GLN A 84 13.87 -12.10 -14.48
N GLU A 85 14.66 -11.55 -13.57
CA GLU A 85 16.00 -12.08 -13.36
C GLU A 85 15.83 -13.49 -12.77
N ASP A 86 16.56 -14.47 -13.30
CA ASP A 86 16.64 -15.83 -12.77
C ASP A 86 17.13 -15.77 -11.32
N VAL A 87 16.20 -15.57 -10.37
CA VAL A 87 16.49 -15.69 -8.96
C VAL A 87 16.75 -17.17 -8.69
N CYS A 88 18.03 -17.53 -8.64
CA CYS A 88 18.46 -18.82 -8.13
C CYS A 88 18.11 -18.88 -6.64
N ILE A 89 16.93 -19.41 -6.31
CA ILE A 89 16.56 -19.73 -4.94
C ILE A 89 17.24 -21.06 -4.59
N PRO A 90 18.25 -21.09 -3.70
CA PRO A 90 19.05 -22.29 -3.45
C PRO A 90 18.26 -23.48 -2.88
N GLN A 91 17.01 -23.27 -2.46
CA GLN A 91 16.11 -24.31 -1.95
C GLN A 91 15.10 -24.84 -2.97
N GLN A 92 15.04 -24.32 -4.21
CA GLN A 92 14.13 -24.83 -5.24
C GLN A 92 14.81 -25.83 -6.17
N HIS A 93 15.03 -27.05 -5.69
CA HIS A 93 15.06 -28.22 -6.58
C HIS A 93 13.61 -28.60 -6.94
N VAL A 94 12.95 -27.78 -7.75
CA VAL A 94 11.69 -28.14 -8.40
C VAL A 94 11.99 -28.28 -9.88
N GLN A 95 11.91 -29.50 -10.38
CA GLN A 95 12.08 -29.82 -11.81
C GLN A 95 11.12 -28.95 -12.64
N PRO A 96 11.56 -28.39 -13.79
CA PRO A 96 10.75 -27.51 -14.58
C PRO A 96 9.61 -28.30 -15.23
N ASN A 97 8.37 -28.09 -14.79
CA ASN A 97 7.22 -28.55 -15.55
C ASN A 97 6.71 -27.41 -16.43
N ARG A 98 6.81 -27.66 -17.74
CA ARG A 98 6.59 -26.73 -18.85
C ARG A 98 5.12 -26.26 -18.88
N GLN A 99 4.94 -24.94 -18.72
CA GLN A 99 3.84 -24.06 -19.14
C GLN A 99 2.46 -24.66 -19.49
N LYS A 100 1.41 -24.03 -18.94
CA LYS A 100 0.32 -23.53 -19.80
C LYS A 100 0.17 -22.03 -19.60
N LEU A 101 0.50 -21.30 -20.66
CA LEU A 101 0.15 -19.91 -20.91
C LEU A 101 -1.38 -19.80 -20.82
N VAL A 102 -1.90 -19.01 -19.89
CA VAL A 102 -3.31 -18.59 -19.94
C VAL A 102 -3.33 -17.36 -20.82
N GLU A 103 -3.79 -17.50 -22.06
CA GLU A 103 -4.08 -16.36 -22.92
C GLU A 103 -5.20 -15.55 -22.28
N ILE A 104 -4.87 -14.35 -21.79
CA ILE A 104 -5.87 -13.36 -21.44
C ILE A 104 -6.39 -12.80 -22.76
N THR A 105 -7.56 -13.26 -23.18
CA THR A 105 -8.29 -12.63 -24.28
C THR A 105 -8.76 -11.25 -23.80
N PRO A 106 -8.50 -10.16 -24.53
CA PRO A 106 -9.06 -8.87 -24.19
C PRO A 106 -10.59 -8.95 -24.30
N LEU A 107 -11.28 -8.43 -23.28
CA LEU A 107 -12.72 -8.25 -23.31
C LEU A 107 -13.02 -7.21 -24.40
N ASN A 108 -13.39 -7.67 -25.60
CA ASN A 108 -13.92 -6.79 -26.63
C ASN A 108 -15.16 -6.09 -26.07
N ALA A 109 -15.10 -4.77 -26.05
CA ALA A 109 -16.28 -3.94 -25.94
C ALA A 109 -17.11 -4.16 -27.21
N ASP A 110 -18.12 -5.02 -27.12
CA ASP A 110 -19.18 -5.08 -28.11
C ASP A 110 -20.01 -3.79 -27.98
N LEU A 111 -19.64 -2.81 -28.81
CA LEU A 111 -20.60 -1.87 -29.38
C LEU A 111 -21.43 -2.64 -30.40
N ASP A 112 -22.73 -2.83 -30.10
CA ASP A 112 -23.86 -2.53 -31.00
C ASP A 112 -25.16 -3.16 -30.46
N GLY A 113 -26.17 -2.30 -30.24
CA GLY A 113 -27.52 -2.66 -29.83
C GLY A 113 -28.27 -1.49 -29.18
#